data_AF-A0A535V5M7-F1
#
_entry.id   AF-A0A535V5M7-F1
#
_cell.length_a   1.000
_cell.length_b   1.000
_cell.length_c   1.000
_cell.angle_alpha   90.00
_cell.angle_beta   90.00
_cell.angle_gamma   90.00
#
_symmetry.space_group_name_H-M   'P 1'
#
loop_
_entity.id
_entity.type
_entity.pdbx_description
1 polymer ?
#
loop_
_entity_poly.entity_id
_entity_poly.type
_entity_poly.pdbx_seq_one_letter_code
_entity_poly.pdbx_strand_id
1 'polypeptide(L)'
;MKLLVTVRQIPRRFVAIGILGLMALSIIAPSTAFAATTAPQKCAPADTQCFIAAGDHYIAQRQAALTTLSGKITARRNENLITSDQANTLQADVGTNQSGLASLKSKLDVEKNAQAARQDVQNIFLQFRIFAVVLPRDYRRLYLDMAVNVDIKLRNVAPKVQRAINNAPPGEKAQLNTLFNDYKNQLTTAESQFDSAQGDFPALTPANYNYNRTTYTATLAKLDTALHIIHTALHQARNDIHQIAKILK
;
A
#
# COMPACT_ATOMS: atom_id res chain seq x y z
N MET A 1 24.52 42.58 -22.30
CA MET A 1 24.67 43.47 -21.13
C MET A 1 24.37 42.64 -19.89
N LYS A 2 25.36 42.51 -18.99
CA LYS A 2 25.37 41.65 -17.80
C LYS A 2 24.58 42.27 -16.64
N LEU A 3 23.99 41.44 -15.77
CA LEU A 3 24.08 41.47 -14.29
C LEU A 3 23.02 40.49 -13.73
N LEU A 4 23.37 39.24 -13.45
CA LEU A 4 24.02 38.70 -12.23
C LEU A 4 23.02 38.35 -11.12
N VAL A 5 22.71 37.04 -11.08
CA VAL A 5 22.04 36.30 -10.01
C VAL A 5 22.90 36.34 -8.75
N THR A 6 22.32 36.77 -7.62
CA THR A 6 23.03 36.80 -6.33
C THR A 6 22.74 35.53 -5.54
N VAL A 7 23.75 34.66 -5.46
CA VAL A 7 23.82 33.48 -4.60
C VAL A 7 24.16 33.94 -3.17
N ARG A 8 23.29 33.65 -2.19
CA ARG A 8 23.60 33.82 -0.76
C ARG A 8 24.24 32.54 -0.21
N GLN A 9 25.56 32.59 -0.04
CA GLN A 9 26.34 31.60 0.71
C GLN A 9 26.26 31.92 2.21
N ILE A 10 25.97 30.91 3.03
CA ILE A 10 26.05 30.99 4.49
C ILE A 10 27.44 30.46 4.91
N PRO A 11 28.20 31.18 5.74
CA PRO A 11 29.58 30.83 6.04
C PRO A 11 29.70 29.70 7.06
N ARG A 12 30.60 28.75 6.75
CA ARG A 12 31.23 27.82 7.71
C ARG A 12 32.03 28.63 8.73
N ARG A 13 31.78 28.43 10.01
CA ARG A 13 32.73 28.80 11.07
C ARG A 13 33.23 27.55 11.78
N PHE A 14 34.53 27.34 11.64
CA PHE A 14 35.35 26.52 12.50
C PHE A 14 35.34 27.11 13.92
N VAL A 15 35.13 26.26 14.92
CA VAL A 15 35.55 26.54 16.30
C VAL A 15 36.27 25.28 16.78
N ALA A 16 37.59 25.34 16.77
CA ALA A 16 38.47 24.46 17.50
C ALA A 16 38.59 25.03 18.92
N ILE A 17 38.16 24.27 19.93
CA ILE A 17 38.49 24.53 21.33
C ILE A 17 38.98 23.20 21.89
N GLY A 18 40.29 23.11 22.12
CA GLY A 18 40.88 22.14 23.02
C GLY A 18 40.81 22.65 24.45
N ILE A 19 40.37 21.80 25.38
CA ILE A 19 40.61 21.97 26.82
C ILE A 19 40.99 20.61 27.40
N LEU A 20 42.03 20.67 28.23
CA LEU A 20 42.68 19.58 28.96
C LEU A 20 41.74 18.83 29.92
N GLY A 21 42.23 17.65 30.31
CA GLY A 21 41.57 16.67 31.16
C GLY A 21 41.30 17.10 32.60
N LEU A 22 40.33 16.39 33.18
CA LEU A 22 40.20 16.16 34.61
C LEU A 22 39.63 14.74 34.77
N MET A 23 40.41 13.89 35.46
CA MET A 23 39.98 12.56 35.87
C MET A 23 38.77 12.67 36.80
N ALA A 24 37.72 11.90 36.50
CA ALA A 24 36.64 11.64 37.45
C ALA A 24 36.21 10.18 37.37
N LEU A 25 36.39 9.52 38.51
CA LEU A 25 35.97 8.16 38.87
C LEU A 25 34.50 7.93 38.46
N SER A 26 34.25 6.99 37.54
CA SER A 26 32.91 6.69 37.04
C SER A 26 32.63 5.20 37.11
N ILE A 27 31.53 4.89 37.79
CA ILE A 27 30.95 3.59 38.08
C ILE A 27 30.77 2.78 36.79
N ILE A 28 31.23 1.53 36.79
CA ILE A 28 31.03 0.57 35.69
C ILE A 28 29.55 0.17 35.67
N ALA A 29 28.73 0.93 34.96
CA ALA A 29 27.45 0.45 34.49
C ALA A 29 27.68 -0.34 33.19
N PRO A 30 27.18 -1.57 33.04
CA PRO A 30 27.26 -2.29 31.78
C PRO A 30 26.41 -1.54 30.75
N SER A 31 27.08 -0.84 29.85
CA SER A 31 26.47 -0.35 28.62
C SER A 31 25.99 -1.55 27.83
N THR A 32 24.71 -1.89 27.90
CA THR A 32 24.08 -2.79 26.95
C THR A 32 24.11 -2.08 25.60
N ALA A 33 25.20 -2.32 24.86
CA ALA A 33 25.30 -1.96 23.47
C ALA A 33 24.15 -2.68 22.75
N PHE A 34 23.11 -1.94 22.40
CA PHE A 34 22.14 -2.41 21.42
C PHE A 34 22.95 -2.72 20.16
N ALA A 35 23.11 -4.00 19.85
CA ALA A 35 23.75 -4.45 18.64
C ALA A 35 23.05 -3.75 17.47
N ALA A 36 23.74 -2.80 16.84
CA ALA A 36 23.29 -2.19 15.62
C ALA A 36 23.02 -3.32 14.63
N THR A 37 21.83 -3.34 14.04
CA THR A 37 21.48 -4.22 12.91
C THR A 37 22.57 -4.04 11.86
N THR A 38 23.48 -5.01 11.78
CA THR A 38 24.58 -5.01 10.82
C THR A 38 23.98 -4.93 9.43
N ALA A 39 24.35 -3.89 8.68
CA ALA A 39 24.08 -3.84 7.25
C ALA A 39 24.53 -5.17 6.62
N PRO A 40 23.81 -5.70 5.61
CA PRO A 40 24.15 -6.98 5.01
C PRO A 40 25.60 -6.95 4.52
N GLN A 41 26.44 -7.77 5.14
CA GLN A 41 27.82 -7.97 4.72
C GLN A 41 27.82 -8.43 3.26
N LYS A 42 28.65 -7.81 2.41
CA LYS A 42 28.78 -8.23 1.01
C LYS A 42 29.34 -9.66 1.00
N CYS A 43 28.56 -10.62 0.51
CA CYS A 43 29.01 -12.00 0.37
C CYS A 43 30.23 -12.09 -0.55
N ALA A 44 31.22 -12.91 -0.16
CA ALA A 44 32.29 -13.27 -1.08
C ALA A 44 31.71 -14.05 -2.27
N PRO A 45 32.26 -13.91 -3.49
CA PRO A 45 31.66 -14.51 -4.69
C PRO A 45 31.48 -16.04 -4.63
N ALA A 46 32.32 -16.74 -3.88
CA ALA A 46 32.29 -18.20 -3.71
C ALA A 46 31.56 -18.66 -2.42
N ASP A 47 31.02 -17.73 -1.63
CA ASP A 47 30.41 -18.05 -0.34
C ASP A 47 28.92 -18.41 -0.50
N THR A 48 28.65 -19.68 -0.80
CA THR A 48 27.30 -20.22 -0.95
C THR A 48 26.46 -19.99 0.30
N GLN A 49 27.02 -20.19 1.50
CA GLN A 49 26.27 -20.08 2.76
C GLN A 49 25.85 -18.64 3.05
N CYS A 50 26.69 -17.66 2.73
CA CYS A 50 26.29 -16.26 2.81
C CYS A 50 25.11 -15.94 1.89
N PHE A 51 25.07 -16.45 0.65
CA PHE A 51 23.94 -16.25 -0.24
C PHE A 51 22.66 -16.93 0.26
N ILE A 52 22.76 -18.16 0.80
CA ILE A 52 21.62 -18.86 1.41
C ILE A 52 21.06 -18.04 2.58
N ALA A 53 21.91 -17.61 3.51
CA ALA A 53 21.50 -16.81 4.67
C ALA A 53 20.84 -15.48 4.25
N ALA A 54 21.37 -14.81 3.21
CA ALA A 54 20.76 -13.61 2.65
C ALA A 54 19.39 -13.91 2.01
N GLY A 55 19.29 -15.01 1.24
CA GLY A 55 18.04 -15.46 0.63
C GLY A 55 16.96 -15.74 1.67
N ASP A 56 17.30 -16.49 2.72
CA ASP A 56 16.42 -16.80 3.84
C ASP A 56 15.89 -15.54 4.53
N HIS A 57 16.78 -14.58 4.80
CA HIS A 57 16.39 -13.31 5.38
C HIS A 57 15.37 -12.57 4.50
N TYR A 58 15.62 -12.49 3.19
CA TYR A 58 14.73 -11.81 2.26
C TYR A 58 13.40 -12.54 2.05
N ILE A 59 13.38 -13.87 2.07
CA ILE A 59 12.18 -14.69 2.01
C ILE A 59 11.33 -14.49 3.26
N ALA A 60 11.94 -14.55 4.46
CA ALA A 60 11.25 -14.37 5.73
C ALA A 60 10.55 -13.01 5.82
N GLN A 61 11.23 -11.93 5.42
CA GLN A 61 10.63 -10.58 5.38
C GLN A 61 9.39 -10.52 4.49
N ARG A 62 9.44 -11.18 3.33
CA ARG A 62 8.32 -11.18 2.36
C ARG A 62 7.17 -12.05 2.83
N GLN A 63 7.46 -13.21 3.41
CA GLN A 63 6.45 -14.07 4.04
C GLN A 63 5.73 -13.32 5.18
N ALA A 64 6.46 -12.62 6.05
CA ALA A 64 5.86 -11.82 7.12
C ALA A 64 4.95 -10.71 6.58
N ALA A 65 5.35 -10.04 5.50
CA ALA A 65 4.54 -9.01 4.87
C ALA A 65 3.27 -9.57 4.18
N LEU A 66 3.38 -10.74 3.53
CA LEU A 66 2.24 -11.47 2.96
C LEU A 66 1.27 -11.95 4.06
N THR A 67 1.79 -12.46 5.18
CA THR A 67 0.97 -12.81 6.36
C THR A 67 0.25 -11.60 6.92
N THR A 68 0.91 -10.44 6.97
CA THR A 68 0.28 -9.18 7.39
C THR A 68 -0.87 -8.78 6.47
N LEU A 69 -0.69 -8.89 5.15
CA LEU A 69 -1.76 -8.64 4.18
C LEU A 69 -2.91 -9.65 4.36
N SER A 70 -2.62 -10.95 4.51
CA SER A 70 -3.62 -11.98 4.79
C SER A 70 -4.43 -11.67 6.05
N GLY A 71 -3.77 -11.24 7.13
CA GLY A 71 -4.45 -10.82 8.37
C GLY A 71 -5.39 -9.64 8.13
N LYS A 72 -4.97 -8.63 7.34
CA LYS A 72 -5.82 -7.50 6.98
C LYS A 72 -7.02 -7.91 6.13
N ILE A 73 -6.85 -8.79 5.14
CA ILE A 73 -7.95 -9.31 4.32
C ILE A 73 -8.99 -10.00 5.23
N THR A 74 -8.55 -10.88 6.13
CA THR A 74 -9.43 -11.55 7.09
C THR A 74 -10.16 -10.58 8.00
N ALA A 75 -9.47 -9.55 8.52
CA ALA A 75 -10.10 -8.52 9.34
C ALA A 75 -11.19 -7.77 8.57
N ARG A 76 -10.91 -7.32 7.33
CA ARG A 76 -11.90 -6.59 6.50
C ARG A 76 -13.10 -7.45 6.14
N ARG A 77 -12.91 -8.76 5.93
CA ARG A 77 -14.01 -9.72 5.76
C ARG A 77 -14.86 -9.81 7.02
N ASN A 78 -14.24 -9.98 8.19
CA ASN A 78 -14.95 -10.08 9.48
C ASN A 78 -15.75 -8.81 9.82
N GLU A 79 -15.26 -7.65 9.39
CA GLU A 79 -15.93 -6.36 9.51
C GLU A 79 -17.05 -6.15 8.46
N ASN A 80 -17.30 -7.13 7.58
CA ASN A 80 -18.25 -7.03 6.45
C ASN A 80 -17.96 -5.83 5.54
N LEU A 81 -16.68 -5.53 5.33
CA LEU A 81 -16.19 -4.52 4.39
C LEU A 81 -15.84 -5.12 3.03
N ILE A 82 -15.54 -6.42 2.98
CA ILE A 82 -15.40 -7.21 1.74
C ILE A 82 -16.24 -8.48 1.82
N THR A 83 -16.64 -9.03 0.66
CA THR A 83 -17.34 -10.31 0.58
C THR A 83 -16.39 -11.49 0.78
N SER A 84 -16.94 -12.68 1.00
CA SER A 84 -16.16 -13.92 1.06
C SER A 84 -15.40 -14.18 -0.24
N ASP A 85 -16.00 -13.94 -1.40
CA ASP A 85 -15.37 -14.19 -2.69
C ASP A 85 -14.20 -13.23 -2.97
N GLN A 86 -14.37 -11.95 -2.61
CA GLN A 86 -13.30 -10.95 -2.67
C GLN A 86 -12.13 -11.35 -1.76
N ALA A 87 -12.44 -11.75 -0.52
CA ALA A 87 -11.43 -12.22 0.42
C ALA A 87 -10.71 -13.48 -0.10
N ASN A 88 -11.44 -14.46 -0.63
CA ASN A 88 -10.88 -15.70 -1.16
C ASN A 88 -9.94 -15.45 -2.34
N THR A 89 -10.31 -14.53 -3.24
CA THR A 89 -9.47 -14.15 -4.39
C THR A 89 -8.12 -13.59 -3.92
N LEU A 90 -8.14 -12.65 -2.97
CA LEU A 90 -6.92 -12.05 -2.42
C LEU A 90 -6.09 -13.06 -1.61
N GLN A 91 -6.74 -13.92 -0.82
CA GLN A 91 -6.05 -14.97 -0.07
C GLN A 91 -5.39 -16.00 -0.98
N ALA A 92 -6.00 -16.32 -2.12
CA ALA A 92 -5.43 -17.24 -3.11
C ALA A 92 -4.14 -16.67 -3.74
N ASP A 93 -4.11 -15.38 -4.06
CA ASP A 93 -2.89 -14.74 -4.58
C ASP A 93 -1.78 -14.68 -3.51
N VAL A 94 -2.12 -14.33 -2.27
CA VAL A 94 -1.19 -14.38 -1.14
C VAL A 94 -0.63 -15.80 -0.95
N GLY A 95 -1.48 -16.82 -0.95
CA GLY A 95 -1.09 -18.23 -0.80
C GLY A 95 -0.19 -18.71 -1.95
N THR A 96 -0.47 -18.27 -3.17
CA THR A 96 0.38 -18.57 -4.35
C THR A 96 1.78 -18.00 -4.17
N ASN A 97 1.89 -16.73 -3.77
CA ASN A 97 3.18 -16.08 -3.55
C ASN A 97 3.94 -16.67 -2.36
N GLN A 98 3.26 -17.00 -1.26
CA GLN A 98 3.87 -17.68 -0.11
C GLN A 98 4.42 -19.05 -0.49
N SER A 99 3.65 -19.84 -1.24
CA SER A 99 4.05 -21.16 -1.72
C SER A 99 5.27 -21.09 -2.65
N GLY A 100 5.28 -20.15 -3.59
CA GLY A 100 6.42 -19.98 -4.47
C GLY A 100 7.70 -19.53 -3.74
N LEU A 101 7.60 -18.66 -2.73
CA LEU A 101 8.73 -18.30 -1.87
C LEU A 101 9.22 -19.49 -1.03
N ALA A 102 8.31 -20.34 -0.54
CA ALA A 102 8.68 -21.55 0.19
C ALA A 102 9.43 -22.54 -0.72
N SER A 103 8.97 -22.74 -1.96
CA SER A 103 9.68 -23.55 -2.96
C SER A 103 11.08 -23.01 -3.26
N LEU A 104 11.23 -21.68 -3.38
CA LEU A 104 12.53 -21.06 -3.59
C LEU A 104 13.46 -21.25 -2.37
N LYS A 105 12.92 -21.17 -1.15
CA LYS A 105 13.67 -21.49 0.07
C LYS A 105 14.18 -22.93 0.06
N SER A 106 13.30 -23.91 -0.21
CA SER A 106 13.71 -25.31 -0.26
C SER A 106 14.80 -25.57 -1.31
N LYS A 107 14.80 -24.82 -2.41
CA LYS A 107 15.87 -24.85 -3.41
C LYS A 107 17.19 -24.27 -2.87
N LEU A 108 17.14 -23.12 -2.21
CA LEU A 108 18.32 -22.50 -1.58
C LEU A 108 18.94 -23.39 -0.50
N ASP A 109 18.12 -24.03 0.35
CA ASP A 109 18.58 -24.83 1.49
C ASP A 109 19.50 -26.01 1.09
N VAL A 110 19.36 -26.51 -0.14
CA VAL A 110 20.16 -27.63 -0.67
C VAL A 110 21.26 -27.21 -1.65
N GLU A 111 21.36 -25.92 -1.94
CA GLU A 111 22.28 -25.40 -2.94
C GLU A 111 23.74 -25.47 -2.48
N LYS A 112 24.62 -25.91 -3.37
CA LYS A 112 26.07 -26.06 -3.11
C LYS A 112 26.90 -25.11 -3.96
N ASN A 113 26.33 -24.57 -5.04
CA ASN A 113 26.99 -23.69 -5.97
C ASN A 113 26.63 -22.21 -5.67
N ALA A 114 27.65 -21.39 -5.37
CA ALA A 114 27.45 -19.99 -5.04
C ALA A 114 26.80 -19.16 -6.16
N GLN A 115 27.07 -19.48 -7.43
CA GLN A 115 26.45 -18.81 -8.58
C GLN A 115 24.96 -19.14 -8.66
N ALA A 116 24.58 -20.41 -8.45
CA ALA A 116 23.19 -20.82 -8.44
C ALA A 116 22.43 -20.24 -7.24
N ALA A 117 23.02 -20.27 -6.04
CA ALA A 117 22.45 -19.62 -4.84
C ALA A 117 22.22 -18.13 -5.07
N ARG A 118 23.20 -17.43 -5.68
CA ARG A 118 23.06 -16.02 -6.05
C ARG A 118 21.92 -15.79 -7.04
N GLN A 119 21.75 -16.65 -8.05
CA GLN A 119 20.64 -16.56 -9.00
C GLN A 119 19.29 -16.75 -8.31
N ASP A 120 19.18 -17.68 -7.37
CA ASP A 120 17.95 -17.90 -6.63
C ASP A 120 17.62 -16.72 -5.70
N VAL A 121 18.64 -16.14 -5.05
CA VAL A 121 18.46 -14.87 -4.32
C VAL A 121 17.96 -13.76 -5.26
N GLN A 122 18.47 -13.66 -6.48
CA GLN A 122 17.96 -12.70 -7.47
C GLN A 122 16.51 -12.96 -7.85
N ASN A 123 16.10 -14.23 -7.98
CA ASN A 123 14.73 -14.61 -8.33
C ASN A 123 13.71 -14.12 -7.29
N ILE A 124 14.09 -14.00 -6.00
CA ILE A 124 13.27 -13.33 -4.96
C ILE A 124 12.83 -11.92 -5.40
N PHE A 125 13.71 -11.19 -6.09
CA PHE A 125 13.46 -9.81 -6.52
C PHE A 125 12.91 -9.74 -7.94
N LEU A 126 13.26 -10.67 -8.82
CA LEU A 126 12.87 -10.62 -10.23
C LEU A 126 11.53 -11.31 -10.48
N GLN A 127 11.34 -12.51 -9.95
CA GLN A 127 10.13 -13.31 -10.22
C GLN A 127 8.97 -12.91 -9.31
N PHE A 128 9.24 -12.75 -8.01
CA PHE A 128 8.17 -12.50 -7.04
C PHE A 128 7.81 -11.02 -6.88
N ARG A 129 8.81 -10.12 -6.88
CA ARG A 129 8.61 -8.66 -6.73
C ARG A 129 7.64 -8.28 -5.59
N ILE A 130 7.61 -9.04 -4.49
CA ILE A 130 6.57 -8.91 -3.44
C ILE A 130 6.34 -7.48 -2.99
N PHE A 131 7.41 -6.77 -2.63
CA PHE A 131 7.32 -5.39 -2.15
C PHE A 131 7.08 -4.35 -3.25
N ALA A 132 7.40 -4.68 -4.50
CA ALA A 132 7.37 -3.73 -5.61
C ALA A 132 6.09 -3.82 -6.45
N VAL A 133 5.44 -4.99 -6.44
CA VAL A 133 4.27 -5.30 -7.26
C VAL A 133 3.15 -5.91 -6.43
N VAL A 134 3.36 -7.11 -5.88
CA VAL A 134 2.28 -7.93 -5.28
C VAL A 134 1.58 -7.17 -4.15
N LEU A 135 2.33 -6.73 -3.13
CA LEU A 135 1.73 -6.01 -2.01
C LEU A 135 1.08 -4.68 -2.46
N PRO A 136 1.76 -3.78 -3.22
CA PRO A 136 1.13 -2.56 -3.72
C PRO A 136 -0.17 -2.79 -4.52
N ARG A 137 -0.20 -3.83 -5.36
CA ARG A 137 -1.36 -4.21 -6.16
C ARG A 137 -2.49 -4.71 -5.27
N ASP A 138 -2.20 -5.64 -4.37
CA ASP A 138 -3.23 -6.32 -3.59
C ASP A 138 -3.82 -5.42 -2.50
N TYR A 139 -3.04 -4.48 -1.95
CA TYR A 139 -3.57 -3.44 -1.07
C TYR A 139 -4.58 -2.53 -1.79
N ARG A 140 -4.30 -2.17 -3.05
CA ARG A 140 -5.22 -1.39 -3.89
C ARG A 140 -6.45 -2.20 -4.26
N ARG A 141 -6.28 -3.49 -4.52
CA ARG A 141 -7.39 -4.40 -4.79
C ARG A 141 -8.32 -4.50 -3.60
N LEU A 142 -7.77 -4.74 -2.42
CA LEU A 142 -8.52 -4.75 -1.15
C LEU A 142 -9.26 -3.42 -0.94
N TYR A 143 -8.61 -2.29 -1.25
CA TYR A 143 -9.24 -0.98 -1.19
C TYR A 143 -10.43 -0.84 -2.14
N LEU A 144 -10.27 -1.25 -3.41
CA LEU A 144 -11.34 -1.23 -4.39
C LEU A 144 -12.53 -2.09 -3.95
N ASP A 145 -12.26 -3.29 -3.46
CA ASP A 145 -13.29 -4.22 -2.97
C ASP A 145 -14.09 -3.61 -1.81
N MET A 146 -13.43 -2.89 -0.90
CA MET A 146 -14.11 -2.13 0.16
C MET A 146 -14.95 -0.98 -0.41
N ALA A 147 -14.42 -0.25 -1.38
CA ALA A 147 -15.13 0.88 -2.00
C ALA A 147 -16.40 0.45 -2.72
N VAL A 148 -16.37 -0.68 -3.44
CA VAL A 148 -17.54 -1.29 -4.07
C VAL A 148 -18.63 -1.59 -3.04
N ASN A 149 -18.27 -2.17 -1.89
CA ASN A 149 -19.26 -2.46 -0.85
C ASN A 149 -19.81 -1.20 -0.16
N VAL A 150 -19.01 -0.14 -0.06
CA VAL A 150 -19.48 1.17 0.41
C VAL A 150 -20.48 1.77 -0.59
N ASP A 151 -20.20 1.73 -1.89
CA ASP A 151 -21.13 2.18 -2.94
C ASP A 151 -22.47 1.43 -2.86
N ILE A 152 -22.43 0.09 -2.76
CA ILE A 152 -23.64 -0.74 -2.60
C ILE A 152 -24.44 -0.31 -1.36
N LYS A 153 -23.77 -0.14 -0.21
CA LYS A 153 -24.42 0.31 1.03
C LYS A 153 -25.05 1.68 0.85
N LEU A 154 -24.35 2.62 0.22
CA LEU A 154 -24.88 3.96 -0.05
C LEU A 154 -26.10 3.88 -0.97
N ARG A 155 -26.04 3.16 -2.10
CA ARG A 155 -27.20 2.98 -3.00
C ARG A 155 -28.42 2.40 -2.29
N ASN A 156 -28.20 1.45 -1.39
CA ASN A 156 -29.27 0.84 -0.60
C ASN A 156 -29.98 1.83 0.36
N VAL A 157 -29.35 2.96 0.73
CA VAL A 157 -30.02 3.98 1.55
C VAL A 157 -30.86 4.96 0.74
N ALA A 158 -30.62 5.10 -0.57
CA ALA A 158 -31.26 6.11 -1.42
C ALA A 158 -32.81 6.12 -1.31
N PRO A 159 -33.51 4.97 -1.29
CA PRO A 159 -34.97 4.97 -1.17
C PRO A 159 -35.46 5.49 0.18
N LYS A 160 -34.70 5.27 1.27
CA LYS A 160 -35.04 5.79 2.60
C LYS A 160 -34.88 7.30 2.66
N VAL A 161 -33.78 7.80 2.08
CA VAL A 161 -33.50 9.24 1.98
C VAL A 161 -34.59 9.93 1.16
N GLN A 162 -34.93 9.41 -0.02
CA GLN A 162 -36.00 9.96 -0.86
C GLN A 162 -37.35 10.04 -0.12
N ARG A 163 -37.72 8.99 0.63
CA ARG A 163 -38.95 9.02 1.44
C ARG A 163 -38.91 10.10 2.52
N ALA A 164 -37.77 10.26 3.19
CA ALA A 164 -37.62 11.29 4.22
C ALA A 164 -37.76 12.70 3.63
N ILE A 165 -37.17 12.95 2.46
CA ILE A 165 -37.31 14.23 1.72
C ILE A 165 -38.76 14.49 1.32
N ASN A 166 -39.49 13.46 0.87
CA ASN A 166 -40.90 13.61 0.48
C ASN A 166 -41.78 14.07 1.66
N ASN A 167 -41.45 13.62 2.88
CA ASN A 167 -42.15 13.94 4.12
C ASN A 167 -41.67 15.23 4.79
N ALA A 168 -40.62 15.87 4.27
CA ALA A 168 -40.07 17.11 4.84
C ALA A 168 -41.02 18.31 4.66
N PRO A 169 -40.92 19.35 5.52
CA PRO A 169 -41.62 20.61 5.34
C PRO A 169 -41.35 21.24 3.95
N PRO A 170 -42.34 21.89 3.31
CA PRO A 170 -42.17 22.48 1.97
C PRO A 170 -40.97 23.43 1.84
N GLY A 171 -40.64 24.18 2.90
CA GLY A 171 -39.52 25.12 2.92
C GLY A 171 -38.14 24.48 2.81
N GLU A 172 -37.99 23.20 3.18
CA GLU A 172 -36.70 22.48 3.18
C GLU A 172 -36.50 21.65 1.91
N LYS A 173 -37.58 21.31 1.21
CA LYS A 173 -37.55 20.39 0.06
C LYS A 173 -36.57 20.82 -1.04
N ALA A 174 -36.43 22.10 -1.29
CA ALA A 174 -35.51 22.60 -2.33
C ALA A 174 -34.04 22.25 -1.99
N GLN A 175 -33.59 22.58 -0.78
CA GLN A 175 -32.23 22.28 -0.32
C GLN A 175 -31.96 20.77 -0.24
N LEU A 176 -32.92 20.02 0.29
CA LEU A 176 -32.84 18.57 0.40
C LEU A 176 -32.70 17.88 -0.96
N ASN A 177 -33.48 18.32 -1.96
CA ASN A 177 -33.39 17.79 -3.32
C ASN A 177 -32.05 18.13 -4.00
N THR A 178 -31.48 19.31 -3.75
CA THR A 178 -30.14 19.66 -4.24
C THR A 178 -29.09 18.68 -3.70
N LEU A 179 -29.07 18.45 -2.39
CA LEU A 179 -28.14 17.50 -1.76
C LEU A 179 -28.35 16.07 -2.26
N PHE A 180 -29.61 15.65 -2.46
CA PHE A 180 -29.90 14.30 -2.94
C PHE A 180 -29.51 14.11 -4.41
N ASN A 181 -29.59 15.16 -5.22
CA ASN A 181 -29.08 15.14 -6.59
C ASN A 181 -27.56 15.06 -6.63
N ASP A 182 -26.85 15.83 -5.79
CA ASP A 182 -25.39 15.73 -5.71
C ASP A 182 -24.96 14.33 -5.25
N TYR A 183 -25.56 13.81 -4.18
CA TYR A 183 -25.36 12.42 -3.72
C TYR A 183 -25.45 11.40 -4.86
N LYS A 184 -26.49 11.47 -5.71
CA LYS A 184 -26.65 10.56 -6.87
C LYS A 184 -25.53 10.76 -7.89
N ASN A 185 -25.18 12.01 -8.19
CA ASN A 185 -24.10 12.34 -9.13
C ASN A 185 -22.75 11.81 -8.65
N GLN A 186 -22.49 11.87 -7.34
CA GLN A 186 -21.28 11.31 -6.74
C GLN A 186 -21.23 9.78 -6.86
N LEU A 187 -22.36 9.09 -6.64
CA LEU A 187 -22.41 7.63 -6.86
C LEU A 187 -22.17 7.25 -8.32
N THR A 188 -22.74 7.98 -9.28
CA THR A 188 -22.45 7.79 -10.72
C THR A 188 -20.98 8.05 -11.04
N THR A 189 -20.37 9.06 -10.42
CA THR A 189 -18.95 9.39 -10.60
C THR A 189 -18.07 8.25 -10.12
N ALA A 190 -18.34 7.69 -8.93
CA ALA A 190 -17.61 6.53 -8.42
C ALA A 190 -17.80 5.29 -9.32
N GLU A 191 -19.03 5.01 -9.74
CA GLU A 191 -19.38 3.88 -10.61
C GLU A 191 -18.60 3.91 -11.93
N SER A 192 -18.46 5.09 -12.54
CA SER A 192 -17.70 5.26 -13.79
C SER A 192 -16.23 4.83 -13.70
N GLN A 193 -15.68 4.77 -12.49
CA GLN A 193 -14.27 4.44 -12.24
C GLN A 193 -14.06 2.98 -11.81
N PHE A 194 -15.08 2.27 -11.33
CA PHE A 194 -14.91 0.91 -10.82
C PHE A 194 -14.43 -0.05 -11.90
N ASP A 195 -15.06 -0.06 -13.07
CA ASP A 195 -14.68 -0.96 -14.17
C ASP A 195 -13.29 -0.64 -14.71
N SER A 196 -12.95 0.65 -14.80
CA SER A 196 -11.62 1.09 -15.21
C SER A 196 -10.54 0.62 -14.23
N ALA A 197 -10.76 0.81 -12.92
CA ALA A 197 -9.85 0.34 -11.88
C ALA A 197 -9.72 -1.19 -11.86
N GLN A 198 -10.83 -1.90 -12.03
CA GLN A 198 -10.87 -3.36 -12.15
C GLN A 198 -10.02 -3.86 -13.34
N GLY A 199 -10.14 -3.19 -14.49
CA GLY A 199 -9.43 -3.53 -15.71
C GLY A 199 -7.93 -3.23 -15.70
N ASP A 200 -7.45 -2.39 -14.77
CA ASP A 200 -6.03 -2.03 -14.68
C ASP A 200 -5.18 -3.07 -13.93
N PHE A 201 -5.76 -3.84 -13.00
CA PHE A 201 -5.02 -4.83 -12.19
C PHE A 201 -4.26 -5.90 -12.99
N PRO A 202 -4.80 -6.50 -14.06
CA PRO A 202 -4.09 -7.52 -14.85
C PRO A 202 -2.75 -7.06 -15.43
N ALA A 203 -2.55 -5.75 -15.62
CA ALA A 203 -1.29 -5.19 -16.13
C ALA A 203 -0.24 -4.94 -15.02
N LEU A 204 -0.62 -4.99 -13.74
CA LEU A 204 0.28 -4.79 -12.60
C LEU A 204 0.97 -6.10 -12.19
N THR A 205 1.87 -6.60 -13.05
CA THR A 205 2.57 -7.88 -12.84
C THR A 205 4.08 -7.72 -12.66
N PRO A 206 4.78 -8.69 -12.03
CA PRO A 206 6.25 -8.70 -11.99
C PRO A 206 6.89 -8.64 -13.38
N ALA A 207 6.30 -9.31 -14.37
CA ALA A 207 6.77 -9.30 -15.75
C ALA A 207 6.71 -7.89 -16.36
N ASN A 208 5.56 -7.21 -16.26
CA ASN A 208 5.44 -5.83 -16.74
C ASN A 208 6.35 -4.88 -15.94
N TYR A 209 6.50 -5.07 -14.63
CA TYR A 209 7.44 -4.29 -13.84
C TYR A 209 8.88 -4.42 -14.37
N ASN A 210 9.31 -5.64 -14.74
CA ASN A 210 10.67 -5.93 -15.17
C ASN A 210 10.95 -5.49 -16.61
N TYR A 211 10.02 -5.73 -17.53
CA TYR A 211 10.26 -5.64 -18.97
C TYR A 211 9.42 -4.58 -19.67
N ASN A 212 8.34 -4.10 -19.06
CA ASN A 212 7.48 -3.06 -19.61
C ASN A 212 7.19 -1.96 -18.56
N ARG A 213 8.29 -1.37 -18.06
CA ARG A 213 8.28 -0.44 -16.92
C ARG A 213 7.39 0.78 -17.16
N THR A 214 7.36 1.28 -18.39
CA THR A 214 6.55 2.44 -18.79
C THR A 214 5.06 2.11 -18.68
N THR A 215 4.59 1.00 -19.27
CA THR A 215 3.19 0.57 -19.15
C THR A 215 2.84 0.30 -17.69
N TYR A 216 3.67 -0.42 -16.93
CA TYR A 216 3.42 -0.66 -15.50
C TYR A 216 3.19 0.64 -14.73
N THR A 217 4.07 1.62 -14.91
CA THR A 217 4.01 2.90 -14.17
C THR A 217 2.80 3.73 -14.58
N ALA A 218 2.49 3.76 -15.88
CA ALA A 218 1.31 4.46 -16.40
C ALA A 218 0.00 3.84 -15.88
N THR A 219 -0.11 2.51 -15.90
CA THR A 219 -1.27 1.79 -15.34
C THR A 219 -1.40 2.04 -13.84
N LEU A 220 -0.29 2.01 -13.09
CA LEU A 220 -0.34 2.28 -11.65
C LEU A 220 -0.84 3.70 -11.34
N ALA A 221 -0.34 4.71 -12.07
CA ALA A 221 -0.78 6.09 -11.91
C ALA A 221 -2.26 6.29 -12.28
N LYS A 222 -2.72 5.62 -13.35
CA LYS A 222 -4.12 5.62 -13.74
C LYS A 222 -5.01 4.99 -12.66
N LEU A 223 -4.61 3.83 -12.13
CA LEU A 223 -5.32 3.17 -11.04
C LEU A 223 -5.38 4.05 -9.79
N ASP A 224 -4.27 4.67 -9.38
CA ASP A 224 -4.24 5.58 -8.24
C ASP A 224 -5.18 6.78 -8.42
N THR A 225 -5.26 7.31 -9.64
CA THR A 225 -6.20 8.38 -9.99
C THR A 225 -7.65 7.91 -9.87
N ALA A 226 -7.98 6.74 -10.42
CA ALA A 226 -9.33 6.17 -10.33
C ALA A 226 -9.73 5.93 -8.87
N LEU A 227 -8.85 5.32 -8.06
CA LEU A 227 -9.11 5.09 -6.64
C LEU A 227 -9.31 6.39 -5.85
N HIS A 228 -8.58 7.45 -6.19
CA HIS A 228 -8.76 8.77 -5.57
C HIS A 228 -10.12 9.40 -5.91
N ILE A 229 -10.56 9.29 -7.17
CA ILE A 229 -11.88 9.76 -7.61
C ILE A 229 -12.99 8.98 -6.89
N ILE A 230 -12.90 7.65 -6.87
CA ILE A 230 -13.82 6.77 -6.13
C ILE A 230 -13.90 7.20 -4.67
N HIS A 231 -12.75 7.37 -4.01
CA HIS A 231 -12.71 7.77 -2.61
C HIS A 231 -13.47 9.06 -2.35
N THR A 232 -13.14 10.09 -3.14
CA THR A 232 -13.66 11.44 -2.98
C THR A 232 -15.16 11.47 -3.20
N ALA A 233 -15.62 10.82 -4.27
CA ALA A 233 -17.03 10.75 -4.62
C ALA A 233 -17.84 10.00 -3.55
N LEU A 234 -17.41 8.82 -3.10
CA LEU A 234 -18.11 8.09 -2.03
C LEU A 234 -18.13 8.85 -0.70
N HIS A 235 -17.05 9.58 -0.39
CA HIS A 235 -16.99 10.43 0.79
C HIS A 235 -17.96 11.61 0.71
N GLN A 236 -18.06 12.27 -0.45
CA GLN A 236 -19.01 13.36 -0.71
C GLN A 236 -20.45 12.84 -0.64
N ALA A 237 -20.78 11.73 -1.32
CA ALA A 237 -22.09 11.09 -1.24
C ALA A 237 -22.53 10.80 0.22
N ARG A 238 -21.62 10.29 1.04
CA ARG A 238 -21.88 10.08 2.48
C ARG A 238 -22.13 11.41 3.20
N ASN A 239 -21.37 12.45 2.90
CA ASN A 239 -21.52 13.76 3.52
C ASN A 239 -22.88 14.39 3.17
N ASP A 240 -23.36 14.24 1.93
CA ASP A 240 -24.66 14.76 1.51
C ASP A 240 -25.80 14.09 2.27
N ILE A 241 -25.76 12.75 2.42
CA ILE A 241 -26.71 12.01 3.26
C ILE A 241 -26.68 12.53 4.69
N HIS A 242 -25.49 12.79 5.24
CA HIS A 242 -25.35 13.31 6.59
C HIS A 242 -25.90 14.74 6.73
N GLN A 243 -25.73 15.60 5.73
CA GLN A 243 -26.33 16.94 5.71
C GLN A 243 -27.85 16.87 5.60
N ILE A 244 -28.39 16.01 4.74
CA ILE A 244 -29.83 15.73 4.66
C ILE A 244 -30.36 15.31 6.03
N ALA A 245 -29.69 14.37 6.70
CA ALA A 245 -30.08 13.91 8.02
C ALA A 245 -29.99 15.00 9.11
N LYS A 246 -29.17 16.03 8.93
CA LYS A 246 -29.11 17.19 9.83
C LYS A 246 -30.24 18.17 9.62
N ILE A 247 -30.65 18.40 8.36
CA ILE A 247 -31.76 19.30 8.02
C ILE A 247 -33.09 18.71 8.50
N LEU A 248 -33.25 17.39 8.39
CA LEU A 248 -34.47 16.69 8.79
C LEU A 248 -34.66 16.49 10.32
N LYS A 249 -33.75 17.02 11.15
CA LYS A 249 -33.79 16.94 12.61
C LYS A 249 -34.28 18.24 13.20
#